data_AF-A0A6G0XYA9-F1
#
_entry.id   AF-A0A6G0XYA9-F1
#
_cell.length_a   1.000
_cell.length_b   1.000
_cell.length_c   1.000
_cell.angle_alpha   90.00
_cell.angle_beta   90.00
_cell.angle_gamma   90.00
#
_symmetry.space_group_name_H-M   'P 1'
#
loop_
_entity.id
_entity.type
_entity.pdbx_description
1 polymer ?
#
loop_
_entity_poly.entity_id
_entity_poly.type
_entity_poly.pdbx_seq_one_letter_code
_entity_poly.pdbx_strand_id
1 'polypeptide(L)'
;MTGEFIRDAPDSKFPAEAGRYHVYVALNCPWCHRVALTRALLGLEDAVSMDVALPTRSSADHPTGENNWLFQPEGLTALNGRFVRYDNVTMDTVNGFLTARQIYEHYGVDQRSLPILLDVKSERIVNNESSEMIRMFATELAPRFGNGRQLYPPELAAEIDELNGWIYTQINNGAYRAGFTSNQDAYEAAFVEYFAALDRLESILATRTWLTGDTLTEADVRLFPTIFRHDPVYFVRMKLNQAFIRDYPNLSRWLKQFYALPGVAAVSPIDQIKEGYFGRTWNNTVPVGPKWFTPDYLLNRRTLVHRLGGSSRLVSPNDAIVSRLKPFVSLQQVPEDAQSSLPLSGVAVLSYRPSVGIQWTVAGGGTMLQRSSNSKAFELWTQEIGDDQIPKAGNARILLGTYHGIRGAIEPPAALTLLEVELRAGETFTYDAAGHQVCWAFVYEGAVDFKDSHTTEELLVFSDDGQVVNLEANYGPCRFFIASVVRSTLPLYADGNSVHTTAAALTAGQAKVQELARSRGK
;
A
#
# COMPACT_ATOMS: atom_id res chain seq x y z
N MET A 1 35.32 6.99 2.14
CA MET A 1 33.95 7.24 2.64
C MET A 1 33.88 6.72 4.05
N THR A 2 33.28 7.47 4.95
CA THR A 2 32.96 7.00 6.29
C THR A 2 31.74 6.07 6.16
N GLY A 3 31.96 4.76 6.29
CA GLY A 3 30.88 3.78 6.48
C GLY A 3 30.53 3.68 7.96
N GLU A 4 30.36 4.84 8.60
CA GLU A 4 30.16 4.91 10.04
C GLU A 4 28.67 4.75 10.37
N PHE A 5 28.38 4.36 11.59
CA PHE A 5 27.05 3.89 11.98
C PHE A 5 26.58 4.63 13.23
N ILE A 6 25.33 5.10 13.23
CA ILE A 6 24.69 5.61 14.45
C ILE A 6 24.54 4.43 15.41
N ARG A 7 24.90 4.58 16.68
CA ARG A 7 24.70 3.52 17.69
C ARG A 7 23.98 4.08 18.89
N ASP A 8 22.99 3.35 19.38
CA ASP A 8 22.41 3.62 20.68
C ASP A 8 23.29 3.05 21.80
N ALA A 9 24.44 3.70 22.02
CA ALA A 9 25.37 3.34 23.09
C ALA A 9 25.94 4.61 23.76
N PRO A 10 26.20 4.58 25.09
CA PRO A 10 26.63 5.76 25.87
C PRO A 10 27.86 6.49 25.33
N ASP A 11 28.82 5.77 24.73
CA ASP A 11 30.08 6.31 24.23
C ASP A 11 30.21 6.21 22.70
N SER A 12 29.09 6.09 22.00
CA SER A 12 29.10 6.06 20.54
C SER A 12 29.64 7.38 19.98
N LYS A 13 30.54 7.29 18.98
CA LYS A 13 30.99 8.44 18.18
C LYS A 13 29.80 9.18 17.55
N PHE A 14 28.78 8.42 17.15
CA PHE A 14 27.51 8.90 16.59
C PHE A 14 26.35 8.30 17.43
N PRO A 15 25.97 8.92 18.56
CA PRO A 15 24.93 8.40 19.45
C PRO A 15 23.52 8.65 18.90
N ALA A 16 22.57 7.78 19.21
CA ALA A 16 21.16 7.97 18.85
C ALA A 16 20.55 9.19 19.58
N GLU A 17 20.42 10.31 18.87
CA GLU A 17 19.99 11.61 19.43
C GLU A 17 19.06 12.35 18.45
N ALA A 18 17.87 12.74 18.90
CA ALA A 18 16.91 13.49 18.10
C ALA A 18 17.43 14.90 17.74
N GLY A 19 17.20 15.33 16.50
CA GLY A 19 17.61 16.64 16.00
C GLY A 19 19.10 16.77 15.68
N ARG A 20 19.90 15.71 15.87
CA ARG A 20 21.34 15.70 15.58
C ARG A 20 21.69 15.33 14.14
N TYR A 21 20.82 14.58 13.47
CA TYR A 21 21.10 14.04 12.16
C TYR A 21 20.28 14.74 11.07
N HIS A 22 20.91 14.96 9.92
CA HIS A 22 20.31 15.55 8.75
C HIS A 22 20.57 14.65 7.53
N VAL A 23 19.55 14.43 6.69
CA VAL A 23 19.70 13.67 5.45
C VAL A 23 19.44 14.52 4.22
N TYR A 24 20.34 14.43 3.26
CA TYR A 24 20.15 15.00 1.93
C TYR A 24 19.71 13.91 0.96
N VAL A 25 18.63 14.16 0.22
CA VAL A 25 18.02 13.18 -0.69
C VAL A 25 17.64 13.79 -2.03
N ALA A 26 17.47 12.95 -3.05
CA ALA A 26 16.75 13.30 -4.27
C ALA A 26 15.68 12.23 -4.52
N LEU A 27 14.40 12.61 -4.49
CA LEU A 27 13.29 11.64 -4.46
C LEU A 27 13.14 10.84 -5.77
N ASN A 28 13.74 11.29 -6.87
CA ASN A 28 13.86 10.50 -8.09
C ASN A 28 14.78 9.28 -7.93
N CYS A 29 15.82 9.36 -7.09
CA CYS A 29 16.77 8.28 -6.84
C CYS A 29 16.16 7.18 -5.95
N PRO A 30 16.17 5.90 -6.34
CA PRO A 30 15.56 4.83 -5.56
C PRO A 30 16.28 4.57 -4.23
N TRP A 31 17.59 4.84 -4.15
CA TRP A 31 18.39 4.69 -2.93
C TRP A 31 18.04 5.77 -1.90
N CYS A 32 17.94 7.03 -2.34
CA CYS A 32 17.44 8.13 -1.53
C CYS A 32 16.00 7.88 -1.07
N HIS A 33 15.17 7.34 -1.96
CA HIS A 33 13.77 7.06 -1.68
C HIS A 33 13.61 6.07 -0.52
N ARG A 34 14.49 5.06 -0.36
CA ARG A 34 14.50 4.16 0.82
C ARG A 34 14.66 4.90 2.13
N VAL A 35 15.57 5.88 2.16
CA VAL A 35 15.85 6.68 3.35
C VAL A 35 14.63 7.53 3.70
N ALA A 36 14.05 8.22 2.71
CA ALA A 36 12.84 9.02 2.90
C ALA A 36 11.64 8.17 3.35
N LEU A 37 11.43 6.99 2.74
CA LEU A 37 10.39 6.04 3.14
C LEU A 37 10.59 5.53 4.57
N THR A 38 11.81 5.14 4.92
CA THR A 38 12.13 4.64 6.27
C THR A 38 11.88 5.71 7.32
N ARG A 39 12.32 6.95 7.05
CA ARG A 39 12.06 8.11 7.91
C ARG A 39 10.57 8.31 8.15
N ALA A 40 9.77 8.30 7.08
CA ALA A 40 8.31 8.49 7.17
C ALA A 40 7.59 7.32 7.87
N LEU A 41 7.92 6.07 7.51
CA LEU A 41 7.27 4.89 8.06
C LEU A 41 7.52 4.70 9.56
N LEU A 42 8.71 5.09 10.01
CA LEU A 42 9.11 5.02 11.42
C LEU A 42 8.70 6.25 12.23
N GLY A 43 8.15 7.31 11.60
CA GLY A 43 7.78 8.54 12.30
C GLY A 43 8.97 9.34 12.81
N LEU A 44 10.09 9.35 12.07
CA LEU A 44 11.35 9.98 12.48
C LEU A 44 11.51 11.41 11.98
N GLU A 45 10.42 12.06 11.56
CA GLU A 45 10.49 13.37 10.91
C GLU A 45 11.07 14.47 11.80
N ASP A 46 10.73 14.43 13.09
CA ASP A 46 11.25 15.37 14.11
C ASP A 46 12.67 14.99 14.57
N ALA A 47 13.04 13.72 14.46
CA ALA A 47 14.33 13.20 14.93
C ALA A 47 15.45 13.38 13.89
N VAL A 48 15.13 13.24 12.61
CA VAL A 48 16.07 13.35 11.49
C VAL A 48 15.52 14.39 10.52
N SER A 49 16.22 15.53 10.37
CA SER A 49 15.84 16.56 9.39
C SER A 49 16.21 16.12 7.97
N MET A 50 15.57 16.68 6.94
CA MET A 50 15.75 16.25 5.56
C MET A 50 15.66 17.40 4.55
N ASP A 51 16.61 17.46 3.64
CA ASP A 51 16.59 18.33 2.46
C ASP A 51 16.51 17.55 1.15
N VAL A 52 15.78 18.12 0.19
CA VAL A 52 15.40 17.46 -1.06
C VAL A 52 15.94 18.24 -2.26
N ALA A 53 16.79 17.60 -3.04
CA ALA A 53 17.34 18.15 -4.27
C ALA A 53 16.36 18.02 -5.46
N LEU A 54 16.54 18.87 -6.47
CA LEU A 54 15.86 18.77 -7.75
C LEU A 54 16.12 17.41 -8.45
N PRO A 55 15.13 16.87 -9.19
CA PRO A 55 15.34 15.67 -9.99
C PRO A 55 16.28 15.92 -11.19
N THR A 56 16.34 17.16 -11.67
CA THR A 56 17.27 17.64 -12.70
C THR A 56 18.57 18.06 -12.05
N ARG A 57 19.71 17.72 -12.66
CA ARG A 57 21.04 18.11 -12.18
C ARG A 57 21.53 19.23 -13.08
N SER A 58 22.51 19.95 -12.59
CA SER A 58 23.16 21.03 -13.31
C SER A 58 23.65 20.60 -14.70
N SER A 59 23.42 21.46 -15.69
CA SER A 59 23.95 21.36 -17.04
C SER A 59 25.43 21.77 -17.11
N ALA A 60 26.08 21.56 -18.25
CA ALA A 60 27.49 21.90 -18.43
C ALA A 60 27.79 23.40 -18.32
N ASP A 61 26.82 24.24 -18.67
CA ASP A 61 26.89 25.71 -18.57
C ASP A 61 26.47 26.26 -17.19
N HIS A 62 26.05 25.39 -16.27
CA HIS A 62 25.70 25.81 -14.92
C HIS A 62 26.97 26.26 -14.15
N PRO A 63 26.92 27.34 -13.34
CA PRO A 63 28.10 27.87 -12.65
C PRO A 63 28.82 26.88 -11.72
N THR A 64 28.13 25.86 -11.24
CA THR A 64 28.69 24.80 -10.37
C THR A 64 29.21 23.59 -11.13
N GLY A 65 29.23 23.64 -12.47
CA GLY A 65 29.62 22.55 -13.35
C GLY A 65 28.52 21.51 -13.57
N GLU A 66 28.81 20.52 -14.42
CA GLU A 66 27.84 19.53 -14.88
C GLU A 66 27.52 18.44 -13.84
N ASN A 67 26.28 17.93 -13.91
CA ASN A 67 25.85 16.69 -13.29
C ASN A 67 25.87 16.71 -11.74
N ASN A 68 25.60 17.87 -11.13
CA ASN A 68 25.47 18.04 -9.69
C ASN A 68 24.01 18.06 -9.24
N TRP A 69 23.70 17.43 -8.11
CA TRP A 69 22.40 17.58 -7.45
C TRP A 69 22.26 18.98 -6.87
N LEU A 70 21.11 19.62 -7.08
CA LEU A 70 20.86 21.02 -6.77
C LEU A 70 19.78 21.15 -5.69
N PHE A 71 20.08 21.89 -4.62
CA PHE A 71 19.13 22.27 -3.57
C PHE A 71 18.56 23.65 -3.88
N GLN A 72 17.66 23.70 -4.87
CA GLN A 72 17.23 24.92 -5.54
C GLN A 72 15.69 25.00 -5.63
N PRO A 73 15.00 25.48 -4.58
CA PRO A 73 13.53 25.47 -4.47
C PRO A 73 12.83 26.43 -5.45
N GLU A 74 13.55 27.41 -5.99
CA GLU A 74 13.06 28.31 -7.02
C GLU A 74 12.85 27.61 -8.37
N GLY A 75 13.41 26.42 -8.57
CA GLY A 75 13.31 25.67 -9.83
C GLY A 75 14.35 26.10 -10.87
N LEU A 76 14.33 25.42 -12.02
CA LEU A 76 15.24 25.69 -13.15
C LEU A 76 14.60 25.32 -14.49
N THR A 77 15.21 25.75 -15.59
CA THR A 77 14.86 25.26 -16.93
C THR A 77 15.54 23.92 -17.19
N ALA A 78 14.74 22.86 -17.32
CA ALA A 78 15.23 21.52 -17.61
C ALA A 78 15.81 21.42 -19.03
N LEU A 79 16.54 20.33 -19.32
CA LEU A 79 17.20 20.11 -20.62
C LEU A 79 16.21 19.98 -21.80
N ASN A 80 14.93 19.79 -21.52
CA ASN A 80 13.84 19.81 -22.52
C ASN A 80 13.28 21.22 -22.79
N GLY A 81 13.87 22.27 -22.20
CA GLY A 81 13.47 23.66 -22.36
C GLY A 81 12.27 24.09 -21.51
N ARG A 82 11.70 23.20 -20.68
CA ARG A 82 10.60 23.55 -19.76
C ARG A 82 11.13 23.99 -18.42
N PHE A 83 10.54 25.04 -17.87
CA PHE A 83 10.76 25.41 -16.48
C PHE A 83 10.09 24.39 -15.56
N VAL A 84 10.85 23.86 -14.60
CA VAL A 84 10.38 22.90 -13.59
C VAL A 84 10.64 23.45 -12.20
N ARG A 85 9.62 23.33 -11.34
CA ARG A 85 9.66 23.70 -9.93
C ARG A 85 8.79 22.72 -9.17
N TYR A 86 9.25 22.28 -8.00
CA TYR A 86 8.55 21.31 -7.16
C TYR A 86 8.51 21.83 -5.72
N ASP A 87 7.33 21.79 -5.09
CA ASP A 87 7.11 22.41 -3.77
C ASP A 87 7.89 21.72 -2.64
N ASN A 88 8.24 20.46 -2.82
CA ASN A 88 8.97 19.67 -1.84
C ASN A 88 10.50 19.73 -2.01
N VAL A 89 11.02 20.47 -2.99
CA VAL A 89 12.45 20.73 -3.13
C VAL A 89 12.84 21.83 -2.16
N THR A 90 13.98 21.67 -1.50
CA THR A 90 14.45 22.60 -0.47
C THR A 90 15.81 23.19 -0.85
N MET A 91 16.17 24.29 -0.19
CA MET A 91 17.57 24.72 -0.11
C MET A 91 18.30 23.86 0.92
N ASP A 92 19.64 23.82 0.88
CA ASP A 92 20.43 23.24 1.98
C ASP A 92 20.25 24.10 3.24
N THR A 93 19.51 23.58 4.21
CA THR A 93 19.17 24.25 5.47
C THR A 93 20.26 24.18 6.52
N VAL A 94 21.28 23.34 6.34
CA VAL A 94 22.38 23.19 7.31
C VAL A 94 23.57 24.05 6.90
N ASN A 95 24.04 23.93 5.65
CA ASN A 95 25.26 24.61 5.21
C ASN A 95 24.99 25.75 4.23
N GLY A 96 23.79 25.82 3.63
CA GLY A 96 23.49 26.81 2.59
C GLY A 96 24.16 26.56 1.25
N PHE A 97 24.67 25.35 0.98
CA PHE A 97 25.29 25.03 -0.30
C PHE A 97 24.26 24.73 -1.39
N LEU A 98 24.59 25.10 -2.63
CA LEU A 98 23.72 24.87 -3.77
C LEU A 98 23.76 23.40 -4.22
N THR A 99 24.87 22.69 -3.99
CA THR A 99 25.07 21.33 -4.52
C THR A 99 25.55 20.32 -3.49
N ALA A 100 25.17 19.05 -3.71
CA ALA A 100 25.69 17.93 -2.93
C ALA A 100 27.23 17.81 -3.01
N ARG A 101 27.82 18.19 -4.15
CA ARG A 101 29.28 18.20 -4.33
C ARG A 101 29.95 19.20 -3.38
N GLN A 102 29.43 20.42 -3.28
CA GLN A 102 29.94 21.43 -2.36
C GLN A 102 29.82 20.98 -0.90
N ILE A 103 28.74 20.28 -0.53
CA ILE A 103 28.61 19.66 0.80
C ILE A 103 29.77 18.68 1.04
N TYR A 104 30.01 17.73 0.14
CA TYR A 104 31.13 16.79 0.30
C TYR A 104 32.50 17.48 0.35
N GLU A 105 32.75 18.45 -0.54
CA GLU A 105 34.01 19.20 -0.58
C GLU A 105 34.26 19.97 0.72
N HIS A 106 33.21 20.56 1.31
CA HIS A 106 33.29 21.21 2.61
C HIS A 106 33.75 20.26 3.72
N TYR A 107 33.30 19.01 3.69
CA TYR A 107 33.71 17.96 4.63
C TYR A 107 34.96 17.17 4.16
N GLY A 108 35.68 17.66 3.15
CA GLY A 108 36.94 17.09 2.68
C GLY A 108 36.81 15.75 1.93
N VAL A 109 35.64 15.48 1.33
CA VAL A 109 35.34 14.25 0.60
C VAL A 109 35.17 14.55 -0.89
N ASP A 110 35.83 13.80 -1.77
CA ASP A 110 35.61 13.89 -3.21
C ASP A 110 34.47 12.96 -3.66
N GLN A 111 33.23 13.45 -3.55
CA GLN A 111 32.01 12.75 -3.95
C GLN A 111 30.91 13.74 -4.38
N ARG A 112 29.84 13.19 -4.98
CA ARG A 112 28.65 13.97 -5.38
C ARG A 112 27.35 13.17 -5.32
N SER A 113 27.36 11.98 -4.71
CA SER A 113 26.20 11.09 -4.63
C SER A 113 25.22 11.48 -3.52
N LEU A 114 23.96 11.16 -3.70
CA LEU A 114 22.96 11.15 -2.63
C LEU A 114 22.51 9.70 -2.41
N PRO A 115 22.08 9.31 -1.19
CA PRO A 115 21.87 10.17 -0.02
C PRO A 115 23.17 10.55 0.72
N ILE A 116 23.11 11.59 1.55
CA ILE A 116 24.16 11.95 2.53
C ILE A 116 23.50 11.95 3.91
N LEU A 117 24.10 11.27 4.88
CA LEU A 117 23.76 11.40 6.29
C LEU A 117 24.82 12.24 6.99
N LEU A 118 24.41 13.39 7.52
CA LEU A 118 25.25 14.35 8.20
C LEU A 118 24.92 14.36 9.70
N ASP A 119 25.95 14.33 10.54
CA ASP A 119 25.85 14.70 11.94
C ASP A 119 26.13 16.19 12.06
N VAL A 120 25.10 16.99 12.32
CA VAL A 120 25.21 18.45 12.35
C VAL A 120 25.95 18.95 13.59
N LYS A 121 26.02 18.14 14.66
CA LYS A 121 26.71 18.53 15.89
C LYS A 121 28.22 18.33 15.80
N SER A 122 28.65 17.24 15.16
CA SER A 122 30.07 16.97 14.98
C SER A 122 30.63 17.45 13.64
N GLU A 123 29.78 18.06 12.80
CA GLU A 123 30.13 18.58 11.47
C GLU A 123 30.83 17.51 10.63
N ARG A 124 30.19 16.33 10.53
CA ARG A 124 30.76 15.17 9.84
C ARG A 124 29.73 14.39 9.04
N ILE A 125 30.11 14.03 7.83
CA ILE A 125 29.38 13.03 7.04
C ILE A 125 29.54 11.68 7.73
N VAL A 126 28.43 11.11 8.18
CA VAL A 126 28.35 9.82 8.88
C VAL A 126 28.41 8.68 7.87
N ASN A 127 27.57 8.75 6.84
CA ASN A 127 27.35 7.65 5.91
C ASN A 127 26.79 8.16 4.57
N ASN A 128 26.93 7.38 3.49
CA ASN A 128 26.29 7.63 2.19
C ASN A 128 25.72 6.35 1.51
N GLU A 129 25.65 5.24 2.23
CA GLU A 129 25.07 3.96 1.82
C GLU A 129 23.63 3.84 2.35
N SER A 130 22.67 3.84 1.44
CA SER A 130 21.24 3.82 1.77
C SER A 130 20.82 2.62 2.62
N SER A 131 21.40 1.44 2.37
CA SER A 131 21.02 0.21 3.07
C SER A 131 21.47 0.21 4.54
N GLU A 132 22.63 0.79 4.83
CA GLU A 132 23.10 1.00 6.19
C GLU A 132 22.29 2.09 6.89
N MET A 133 21.94 3.18 6.20
CA MET A 133 21.12 4.27 6.75
C MET A 133 19.74 3.79 7.22
N ILE A 134 19.04 3.01 6.39
CA ILE A 134 17.71 2.53 6.79
C ILE A 134 17.81 1.54 7.95
N ARG A 135 18.88 0.74 8.01
CA ARG A 135 19.14 -0.19 9.12
C ARG A 135 19.35 0.59 10.41
N MET A 136 20.25 1.58 10.43
CA MET A 136 20.50 2.39 11.64
C MET A 136 19.26 3.17 12.08
N PHE A 137 18.44 3.67 11.15
CA PHE A 137 17.19 4.34 11.50
C PHE A 137 16.23 3.37 12.18
N ALA A 138 16.10 2.15 11.65
CA ALA A 138 15.22 1.12 12.18
C ALA A 138 15.69 0.56 13.53
N THR A 139 16.99 0.33 13.72
CA THR A 139 17.52 -0.38 14.90
C THR A 139 18.04 0.52 16.01
N GLU A 140 18.42 1.77 15.70
CA GLU A 140 19.15 2.64 16.64
C GLU A 140 18.35 3.90 16.99
N LEU A 141 17.65 4.52 16.01
CA LEU A 141 16.84 5.73 16.26
C LEU A 141 15.38 5.42 16.60
N ALA A 142 14.72 4.56 15.82
CA ALA A 142 13.30 4.26 15.99
C ALA A 142 12.91 3.69 17.36
N PRO A 143 13.73 2.87 18.04
CA PRO A 143 13.38 2.40 19.39
C PRO A 143 13.18 3.54 20.41
N ARG A 144 13.81 4.71 20.20
CA ARG A 144 13.69 5.88 21.10
C ARG A 144 12.76 6.95 20.59
N PHE A 145 12.76 7.20 19.29
CA PHE A 145 12.13 8.39 18.69
C PHE A 145 11.06 8.05 17.66
N GLY A 146 10.86 6.77 17.35
CA GLY A 146 9.91 6.34 16.34
C GLY A 146 8.49 6.13 16.88
N ASN A 147 7.59 5.79 15.97
CA ASN A 147 6.16 5.54 16.22
C ASN A 147 5.83 4.11 16.69
N GLY A 148 6.83 3.34 17.14
CA GLY A 148 6.68 1.94 17.57
C GLY A 148 6.70 0.89 16.46
N ARG A 149 6.73 1.28 15.18
CA ARG A 149 6.92 0.34 14.05
C ARG A 149 8.34 -0.24 14.06
N GLN A 150 8.46 -1.54 13.87
CA GLN A 150 9.75 -2.23 13.70
C GLN A 150 9.91 -2.70 12.26
N LEU A 151 10.94 -2.21 11.56
CA LEU A 151 11.25 -2.62 10.19
C LEU A 151 12.32 -3.72 10.12
N TYR A 152 13.05 -3.97 11.21
CA TYR A 152 14.01 -5.06 11.33
C TYR A 152 13.91 -5.74 12.70
N PRO A 153 12.80 -6.46 12.96
CA PRO A 153 12.65 -7.18 14.20
C PRO A 153 13.62 -8.39 14.26
N PRO A 154 14.23 -8.71 15.41
CA PRO A 154 15.27 -9.74 15.52
C PRO A 154 14.84 -11.13 15.01
N GLU A 155 13.57 -11.50 15.21
CA GLU A 155 13.02 -12.78 14.83
C GLU A 155 12.87 -12.97 13.30
N LEU A 156 12.81 -11.88 12.53
CA LEU A 156 12.75 -11.91 11.07
C LEU A 156 14.09 -11.58 10.41
N ALA A 157 15.14 -11.28 11.20
CA ALA A 157 16.40 -10.74 10.70
C ALA A 157 17.03 -11.60 9.59
N ALA A 158 17.10 -12.92 9.81
CA ALA A 158 17.68 -13.85 8.84
C ALA A 158 16.90 -13.90 7.51
N GLU A 159 15.56 -13.92 7.57
CA GLU A 159 14.72 -13.91 6.37
C GLU A 159 14.81 -12.58 5.63
N ILE A 160 14.84 -11.46 6.37
CA ILE A 160 15.03 -10.12 5.80
C ILE A 160 16.35 -10.04 5.04
N ASP A 161 17.45 -10.52 5.63
CA ASP A 161 18.77 -10.47 5.02
C ASP A 161 18.88 -11.38 3.79
N GLU A 162 18.24 -12.56 3.82
CA GLU A 162 18.12 -13.43 2.64
C GLU A 162 17.37 -12.73 1.50
N LEU A 163 16.16 -12.21 1.79
CA LEU A 163 15.32 -11.49 0.83
C LEU A 163 16.07 -10.32 0.21
N ASN A 164 16.69 -9.51 1.06
CA ASN A 164 17.47 -8.35 0.68
C ASN A 164 18.64 -8.67 -0.25
N GLY A 165 19.28 -9.83 -0.07
CA GLY A 165 20.40 -10.27 -0.90
C GLY A 165 19.99 -10.41 -2.36
N TRP A 166 19.00 -11.26 -2.65
CA TRP A 166 18.58 -11.50 -4.03
C TRP A 166 17.72 -10.36 -4.61
N ILE A 167 16.91 -9.66 -3.79
CA ILE A 167 16.19 -8.47 -4.26
C ILE A 167 17.16 -7.38 -4.71
N TYR A 168 18.29 -7.21 -4.00
CA TYR A 168 19.30 -6.25 -4.44
C TYR A 168 19.93 -6.67 -5.77
N THR A 169 20.43 -7.89 -5.88
CA THR A 169 21.19 -8.33 -7.07
C THR A 169 20.32 -8.48 -8.31
N GLN A 170 19.14 -9.09 -8.16
CA GLN A 170 18.27 -9.49 -9.28
C GLN A 170 17.26 -8.40 -9.66
N ILE A 171 16.82 -7.56 -8.71
CA ILE A 171 15.75 -6.59 -8.94
C ILE A 171 16.29 -5.16 -8.89
N ASN A 172 16.81 -4.71 -7.74
CA ASN A 172 17.19 -3.30 -7.58
C ASN A 172 18.36 -2.91 -8.48
N ASN A 173 19.44 -3.69 -8.44
CA ASN A 173 20.60 -3.53 -9.30
C ASN A 173 20.39 -4.22 -10.66
N GLY A 174 19.59 -5.30 -10.72
CA GLY A 174 19.25 -5.99 -11.98
C GLY A 174 18.63 -5.05 -13.01
N ALA A 175 17.72 -4.17 -12.60
CA ALA A 175 17.14 -3.15 -13.49
C ALA A 175 18.18 -2.16 -14.05
N TYR A 176 19.18 -1.79 -13.25
CA TYR A 176 20.28 -0.94 -13.69
C TYR A 176 21.24 -1.70 -14.63
N ARG A 177 21.55 -2.96 -14.33
CA ARG A 177 22.36 -3.83 -15.20
C ARG A 177 21.73 -3.96 -16.58
N ALA A 178 20.43 -4.21 -16.66
CA ALA A 178 19.70 -4.26 -17.93
C ALA A 178 19.68 -2.90 -18.65
N GLY A 179 19.39 -1.81 -17.93
CA GLY A 179 19.17 -0.51 -18.56
C GLY A 179 20.41 0.27 -19.02
N PHE A 180 21.58 0.00 -18.42
CA PHE A 180 22.81 0.74 -18.69
C PHE A 180 23.86 -0.02 -19.52
N THR A 181 23.65 -1.32 -19.77
CA THR A 181 24.55 -2.08 -20.63
C THR A 181 24.37 -1.71 -22.10
N SER A 182 25.48 -1.69 -22.85
CA SER A 182 25.50 -1.64 -24.32
C SER A 182 25.77 -3.00 -24.96
N ASN A 183 25.88 -4.07 -24.16
CA ASN A 183 26.09 -5.45 -24.60
C ASN A 183 24.75 -6.22 -24.55
N GLN A 184 24.39 -6.83 -25.68
CA GLN A 184 23.12 -7.54 -25.88
C GLN A 184 22.98 -8.78 -24.97
N ASP A 185 23.99 -9.64 -24.91
CA ASP A 185 23.97 -10.85 -24.06
C ASP A 185 23.85 -10.49 -22.58
N ALA A 186 24.54 -9.43 -22.15
CA ALA A 186 24.44 -8.93 -20.78
C ALA A 186 23.06 -8.35 -20.46
N TYR A 187 22.41 -7.71 -21.44
CA TYR A 187 21.03 -7.24 -21.32
C TYR A 187 20.06 -8.42 -21.19
N GLU A 188 20.16 -9.41 -22.08
CA GLU A 188 19.26 -10.58 -22.08
C GLU A 188 19.38 -11.37 -20.78
N ALA A 189 20.60 -11.59 -20.28
CA ALA A 189 20.81 -12.24 -18.99
C ALA A 189 20.16 -11.47 -17.83
N ALA A 190 20.33 -10.14 -17.79
CA ALA A 190 19.72 -9.30 -16.74
C ALA A 190 18.20 -9.23 -16.87
N PHE A 191 17.66 -9.22 -18.10
CA PHE A 191 16.23 -9.23 -18.37
C PHE A 191 15.57 -10.52 -17.86
N VAL A 192 16.14 -11.69 -18.20
CA VAL A 192 15.64 -12.99 -17.75
C VAL A 192 15.72 -13.12 -16.23
N GLU A 193 16.84 -12.73 -15.63
CA GLU A 193 17.02 -12.76 -14.17
C GLU A 193 16.02 -11.85 -13.44
N TYR A 194 15.76 -10.65 -13.99
CA TYR A 194 14.82 -9.69 -13.40
C TYR A 194 13.38 -10.23 -13.39
N PHE A 195 12.89 -10.77 -14.49
CA PHE A 195 11.50 -11.29 -14.55
C PHE A 195 11.33 -12.60 -13.79
N ALA A 196 12.34 -13.48 -13.78
CA ALA A 196 12.32 -14.65 -12.89
C ALA A 196 12.23 -14.25 -11.40
N ALA A 197 12.87 -13.14 -11.02
CA ALA A 197 12.77 -12.60 -9.67
C ALA A 197 11.39 -11.97 -9.38
N LEU A 198 10.74 -11.34 -10.37
CA LEU A 198 9.35 -10.88 -10.24
C LEU A 198 8.38 -12.05 -10.07
N ASP A 199 8.53 -13.13 -10.84
CA ASP A 199 7.70 -14.34 -10.71
C ASP A 199 7.87 -14.99 -9.32
N ARG A 200 9.10 -14.95 -8.78
CA ARG A 200 9.37 -15.39 -7.40
C ARG A 200 8.65 -14.50 -6.38
N LEU A 201 8.69 -13.17 -6.53
CA LEU A 201 7.96 -12.25 -5.65
C LEU A 201 6.45 -12.48 -5.71
N GLU A 202 5.90 -12.67 -6.90
CA GLU A 202 4.48 -12.97 -7.11
C GLU A 202 4.07 -14.23 -6.33
N SER A 203 4.88 -15.28 -6.41
CA SER A 203 4.65 -16.54 -5.67
C SER A 203 4.73 -16.35 -4.14
N ILE A 204 5.69 -15.56 -3.65
CA ILE A 204 5.82 -15.23 -2.23
C ILE A 204 4.57 -14.46 -1.75
N LEU A 205 4.15 -13.45 -2.51
CA LEU A 205 3.04 -12.57 -2.17
C LEU A 205 1.66 -13.21 -2.38
N ALA A 206 1.57 -14.38 -3.02
CA ALA A 206 0.30 -15.13 -3.15
C ALA A 206 -0.24 -15.65 -1.81
N THR A 207 0.63 -15.79 -0.80
CA THR A 207 0.27 -16.30 0.53
C THR A 207 0.60 -15.36 1.68
N ARG A 208 1.30 -14.25 1.40
CA ARG A 208 1.84 -13.35 2.42
C ARG A 208 1.39 -11.91 2.18
N THR A 209 1.10 -11.18 3.25
CA THR A 209 0.71 -9.77 3.17
C THR A 209 1.88 -8.89 2.73
N TRP A 210 3.07 -9.15 3.27
CA TRP A 210 4.36 -8.52 3.03
C TRP A 210 5.41 -9.60 2.72
N LEU A 211 6.64 -9.21 2.37
CA LEU A 211 7.65 -10.19 1.95
C LEU A 211 8.00 -11.23 3.02
N THR A 212 7.93 -10.87 4.30
CA THR A 212 8.22 -11.71 5.47
C THR A 212 6.97 -12.20 6.21
N GLY A 213 5.82 -12.27 5.53
CA GLY A 213 4.55 -12.72 6.12
C GLY A 213 3.60 -11.56 6.40
N ASP A 214 3.21 -11.37 7.66
CA ASP A 214 2.21 -10.36 8.05
C ASP A 214 2.81 -9.05 8.57
N THR A 215 4.14 -8.97 8.65
CA THR A 215 4.85 -7.79 9.15
C THR A 215 5.55 -7.04 8.02
N LEU A 216 5.32 -5.74 7.90
CA LEU A 216 6.08 -4.87 7.01
C LEU A 216 7.51 -4.76 7.51
N THR A 217 8.49 -5.05 6.66
CA THR A 217 9.91 -4.98 7.03
C THR A 217 10.71 -4.10 6.07
N GLU A 218 11.98 -3.89 6.36
CA GLU A 218 12.86 -3.16 5.46
C GLU A 218 13.06 -3.86 4.10
N ALA A 219 12.78 -5.16 3.99
CA ALA A 219 12.79 -5.86 2.70
C ALA A 219 11.76 -5.23 1.76
N ASP A 220 10.56 -4.95 2.27
CA ASP A 220 9.51 -4.26 1.51
C ASP A 220 9.96 -2.83 1.13
N VAL A 221 10.59 -2.12 2.08
CA VAL A 221 11.12 -0.76 1.86
C VAL A 221 12.21 -0.74 0.78
N ARG A 222 13.06 -1.78 0.72
CA ARG A 222 14.11 -1.91 -0.29
C ARG A 222 13.56 -2.27 -1.66
N LEU A 223 12.47 -3.06 -1.71
CA LEU A 223 11.80 -3.45 -2.94
C LEU A 223 11.00 -2.29 -3.57
N PHE A 224 10.27 -1.53 -2.77
CA PHE A 224 9.25 -0.59 -3.24
C PHE A 224 9.75 0.44 -4.24
N PRO A 225 10.89 1.13 -4.03
CA PRO A 225 11.39 2.10 -4.98
C PRO A 225 11.59 1.54 -6.39
N THR A 226 11.96 0.26 -6.53
CA THR A 226 12.15 -0.38 -7.83
C THR A 226 10.81 -0.71 -8.47
N ILE A 227 9.91 -1.37 -7.75
CA ILE A 227 8.60 -1.77 -8.28
C ILE A 227 7.76 -0.54 -8.65
N PHE A 228 7.75 0.50 -7.80
CA PHE A 228 7.06 1.77 -8.06
C PHE A 228 7.55 2.47 -9.33
N ARG A 229 8.81 2.26 -9.72
CA ARG A 229 9.40 2.84 -10.94
C ARG A 229 9.26 1.93 -12.16
N HIS A 230 8.82 0.68 -12.01
CA HIS A 230 8.85 -0.28 -13.10
C HIS A 230 7.96 0.17 -14.27
N ASP A 231 6.65 0.27 -14.08
CA ASP A 231 5.71 0.65 -15.14
C ASP A 231 5.97 2.05 -15.73
N PRO A 232 6.18 3.11 -14.91
CA PRO A 232 6.32 4.46 -15.45
C PRO A 232 7.73 4.81 -15.95
N VAL A 233 8.75 4.02 -15.61
CA VAL A 233 10.14 4.30 -15.99
C VAL A 233 10.83 3.09 -16.57
N TYR A 234 11.01 2.01 -15.81
CA TYR A 234 11.93 0.94 -16.21
C TYR A 234 11.44 0.12 -17.40
N PHE A 235 10.12 -0.04 -17.53
CA PHE A 235 9.48 -0.69 -18.66
C PHE A 235 9.99 -0.12 -19.99
N VAL A 236 10.06 1.21 -20.10
CA VAL A 236 10.55 1.89 -21.31
C VAL A 236 12.05 2.13 -21.25
N ARG A 237 12.54 2.79 -20.18
CA ARG A 237 13.92 3.28 -20.11
C ARG A 237 14.96 2.17 -20.00
N MET A 238 14.66 1.16 -19.20
CA MET A 238 15.56 0.02 -18.99
C MET A 238 15.24 -1.14 -19.94
N LYS A 239 14.24 -0.98 -20.82
CA LYS A 239 13.71 -2.00 -21.74
C LYS A 239 13.20 -3.26 -21.02
N LEU A 240 12.86 -3.18 -19.74
CA LEU A 240 12.29 -4.30 -19.00
C LEU A 240 10.79 -4.43 -19.30
N ASN A 241 10.46 -4.80 -20.53
CA ASN A 241 9.11 -4.69 -21.11
C ASN A 241 8.38 -6.03 -21.34
N GLN A 242 8.70 -7.08 -20.56
CA GLN A 242 7.98 -8.36 -20.66
C GLN A 242 6.52 -8.23 -20.21
N ALA A 243 6.30 -7.57 -19.06
CA ALA A 243 5.00 -7.38 -18.44
C ALA A 243 5.05 -6.14 -17.55
N PHE A 244 3.91 -5.49 -17.32
CA PHE A 244 3.78 -4.45 -16.31
C PHE A 244 3.61 -5.07 -14.91
N ILE A 245 3.89 -4.32 -13.85
CA ILE A 245 3.58 -4.73 -12.47
C ILE A 245 2.07 -4.94 -12.30
N ARG A 246 1.23 -4.15 -12.98
CA ARG A 246 -0.23 -4.36 -12.94
C ARG A 246 -0.68 -5.73 -13.49
N ASP A 247 0.15 -6.41 -14.26
CA ASP A 247 -0.13 -7.76 -14.80
C ASP A 247 0.24 -8.87 -13.78
N TYR A 248 0.91 -8.51 -12.68
CA TYR A 248 1.21 -9.37 -11.54
C TYR A 248 0.22 -9.06 -10.39
N PRO A 249 -0.85 -9.85 -10.19
CA PRO A 249 -1.92 -9.49 -9.27
C PRO A 249 -1.44 -9.31 -7.82
N ASN A 250 -0.59 -10.21 -7.30
CA ASN A 250 -0.12 -10.11 -5.92
C ASN A 250 0.93 -9.00 -5.73
N LEU A 251 1.77 -8.75 -6.72
CA LEU A 251 2.74 -7.66 -6.68
C LEU A 251 2.09 -6.28 -6.87
N SER A 252 1.10 -6.16 -7.76
CA SER A 252 0.27 -4.96 -7.96
C SER A 252 -0.49 -4.60 -6.68
N ARG A 253 -1.08 -5.62 -6.05
CA ARG A 253 -1.68 -5.55 -4.72
C ARG A 253 -0.70 -5.01 -3.68
N TRP A 254 0.49 -5.62 -3.56
CA TRP A 254 1.51 -5.21 -2.61
C TRP A 254 1.98 -3.76 -2.87
N LEU A 255 2.16 -3.37 -4.13
CA LEU A 255 2.55 -2.01 -4.51
C LEU A 255 1.54 -0.96 -4.03
N LYS A 256 0.26 -1.21 -4.28
CA LYS A 256 -0.84 -0.32 -3.86
C LYS A 256 -0.96 -0.26 -2.33
N GLN A 257 -0.86 -1.41 -1.67
CA GLN A 257 -0.89 -1.49 -0.20
C GLN A 257 0.27 -0.71 0.43
N PHE A 258 1.49 -0.86 -0.09
CA PHE A 258 2.64 -0.10 0.38
C PHE A 258 2.46 1.41 0.11
N TYR A 259 1.99 1.79 -1.08
CA TYR A 259 1.76 3.21 -1.42
C TYR A 259 0.73 3.88 -0.51
N ALA A 260 -0.30 3.12 -0.07
CA ALA A 260 -1.35 3.61 0.81
C ALA A 260 -0.91 3.79 2.28
N LEU A 261 0.29 3.35 2.66
CA LEU A 261 0.80 3.58 4.01
C LEU A 261 0.99 5.09 4.27
N PRO A 262 0.69 5.58 5.49
CA PRO A 262 0.88 6.98 5.84
C PRO A 262 2.31 7.46 5.52
N GLY A 263 2.41 8.64 4.91
CA GLY A 263 3.69 9.27 4.55
C GLY A 263 4.32 8.79 3.23
N VAL A 264 3.97 7.60 2.71
CA VAL A 264 4.62 7.04 1.51
C VAL A 264 4.34 7.86 0.25
N ALA A 265 3.08 8.24 0.02
CA ALA A 265 2.71 9.04 -1.15
C ALA A 265 3.44 10.39 -1.23
N ALA A 266 3.66 11.04 -0.08
CA ALA A 266 4.31 12.35 0.01
C ALA A 266 5.79 12.33 -0.41
N VAL A 267 6.46 11.18 -0.24
CA VAL A 267 7.87 10.99 -0.63
C VAL A 267 8.03 10.22 -1.96
N SER A 268 6.92 9.94 -2.66
CA SER A 268 6.89 9.19 -3.93
C SER A 268 6.44 10.05 -5.15
N PRO A 269 7.06 11.21 -5.45
CA PRO A 269 6.63 12.09 -6.53
C PRO A 269 6.97 11.52 -7.92
N ILE A 270 5.96 11.00 -8.62
CA ILE A 270 6.14 10.28 -9.89
C ILE A 270 6.63 11.18 -11.03
N ASP A 271 6.23 12.45 -11.03
CA ASP A 271 6.67 13.47 -11.96
C ASP A 271 8.17 13.75 -11.84
N GLN A 272 8.69 13.94 -10.62
CA GLN A 272 10.12 14.11 -10.35
C GLN A 272 10.91 12.86 -10.71
N ILE A 273 10.38 11.68 -10.40
CA ILE A 273 10.96 10.41 -10.81
C ILE A 273 11.13 10.39 -12.33
N LYS A 274 10.07 10.62 -13.11
CA LYS A 274 10.12 10.59 -14.57
C LYS A 274 11.08 11.65 -15.13
N GLU A 275 11.03 12.88 -14.62
CA GLU A 275 11.96 13.96 -15.00
C GLU A 275 13.41 13.54 -14.77
N GLY A 276 13.72 12.99 -13.60
CA GLY A 276 15.08 12.60 -13.23
C GLY A 276 15.67 11.47 -14.07
N TYR A 277 14.83 10.56 -14.58
CA TYR A 277 15.26 9.45 -15.43
C TYR A 277 15.29 9.82 -16.91
N PHE A 278 14.24 10.44 -17.44
CA PHE A 278 14.09 10.73 -18.86
C PHE A 278 14.58 12.10 -19.29
N GLY A 279 14.60 13.10 -18.40
CA GLY A 279 15.07 14.47 -18.70
C GLY A 279 16.57 14.59 -19.01
N ARG A 280 17.25 13.46 -19.21
CA ARG A 280 18.68 13.31 -19.49
C ARG A 280 18.96 12.17 -20.49
N THR A 281 17.93 11.65 -21.14
CA THR A 281 18.15 10.77 -22.29
C THR A 281 18.69 11.61 -23.45
N TRP A 282 19.19 10.94 -24.48
CA TRP A 282 19.79 11.60 -25.65
C TRP A 282 18.94 12.71 -26.30
N ASN A 283 17.61 12.67 -26.13
CA ASN A 283 16.65 13.66 -26.66
C ASN A 283 15.95 14.49 -25.58
N ASN A 284 16.33 14.35 -24.31
CA ASN A 284 15.76 15.05 -23.14
C ASN A 284 14.23 14.92 -22.93
N THR A 285 13.53 14.13 -23.74
CA THR A 285 12.07 14.06 -23.72
C THR A 285 11.58 13.20 -22.55
N VAL A 286 10.68 13.75 -21.74
CA VAL A 286 10.01 13.00 -20.66
C VAL A 286 8.68 12.42 -21.18
N PRO A 287 8.50 11.08 -21.18
CA PRO A 287 7.27 10.46 -21.64
C PRO A 287 6.04 10.92 -20.83
N VAL A 288 4.92 11.14 -21.50
CA VAL A 288 3.65 11.47 -20.80
C VAL A 288 3.06 10.24 -20.13
N GLY A 289 3.18 9.06 -20.75
CA GLY A 289 2.62 7.81 -20.23
C GLY A 289 3.42 7.16 -19.10
N PRO A 290 2.90 6.05 -18.54
CA PRO A 290 1.53 5.57 -18.69
C PRO A 290 0.52 6.51 -18.00
N LYS A 291 -0.54 6.93 -18.70
CA LYS A 291 -1.55 7.86 -18.16
C LYS A 291 -2.38 7.25 -17.03
N TRP A 292 -2.46 5.93 -16.97
CA TRP A 292 -3.19 5.19 -15.95
C TRP A 292 -2.44 5.12 -14.61
N PHE A 293 -1.11 5.33 -14.57
CA PHE A 293 -0.33 5.25 -13.33
C PHE A 293 -0.38 6.60 -12.59
N THR A 294 -1.46 6.81 -11.85
CA THR A 294 -1.71 8.04 -11.08
C THR A 294 -1.77 7.76 -9.58
N PRO A 295 -1.64 8.79 -8.72
CA PRO A 295 -1.97 8.64 -7.29
C PRO A 295 -3.36 8.05 -7.11
N ASP A 296 -4.33 8.47 -7.93
CA ASP A 296 -5.65 7.87 -7.95
C ASP A 296 -5.59 6.39 -8.30
N TYR A 297 -4.88 5.91 -9.32
CA TYR A 297 -4.76 4.46 -9.57
C TYR A 297 -4.14 3.67 -8.40
N LEU A 298 -3.14 4.27 -7.74
CA LEU A 298 -2.44 3.67 -6.61
C LEU A 298 -3.27 3.70 -5.32
N LEU A 299 -4.16 4.69 -5.19
CA LEU A 299 -5.06 4.90 -4.05
C LEU A 299 -6.50 4.43 -4.34
N ASN A 300 -6.84 4.13 -5.59
CA ASN A 300 -8.16 3.65 -6.03
C ASN A 300 -8.24 2.17 -5.69
N ARG A 301 -9.31 1.90 -4.95
CA ARG A 301 -9.23 1.21 -3.68
C ARG A 301 -9.55 -0.26 -3.86
N ARG A 302 -8.50 -1.07 -4.07
CA ARG A 302 -8.56 -2.51 -3.89
C ARG A 302 -8.28 -2.79 -2.42
N THR A 303 -9.26 -3.32 -1.69
CA THR A 303 -9.01 -3.87 -0.34
C THR A 303 -8.87 -5.36 -0.49
N LEU A 304 -7.85 -5.91 0.17
CA LEU A 304 -7.66 -7.34 0.17
C LEU A 304 -8.45 -8.04 1.25
N VAL A 305 -8.85 -9.21 0.83
CA VAL A 305 -9.11 -10.37 1.67
C VAL A 305 -7.94 -10.62 2.63
N HIS A 306 -8.11 -10.28 3.91
CA HIS A 306 -7.30 -10.80 5.01
C HIS A 306 -7.57 -12.31 5.12
N ARG A 307 -6.63 -13.16 4.68
CA ARG A 307 -6.72 -14.61 4.85
C ARG A 307 -6.36 -14.97 6.30
N LEU A 308 -7.36 -15.15 7.15
CA LEU A 308 -7.19 -15.50 8.56
C LEU A 308 -7.53 -16.98 8.77
N GLY A 309 -6.51 -17.82 8.94
CA GLY A 309 -6.65 -19.16 9.52
C GLY A 309 -7.75 -20.04 8.90
N GLY A 310 -7.85 -20.06 7.56
CA GLY A 310 -8.86 -20.81 6.82
C GLY A 310 -10.11 -20.01 6.39
N SER A 311 -10.26 -18.76 6.81
CA SER A 311 -11.34 -17.86 6.38
C SER A 311 -10.81 -16.64 5.61
N SER A 312 -11.60 -16.13 4.67
CA SER A 312 -11.26 -15.01 3.79
C SER A 312 -12.03 -13.76 4.22
N ARG A 313 -11.38 -12.82 4.92
CA ARG A 313 -12.00 -11.56 5.41
C ARG A 313 -11.73 -10.40 4.46
N LEU A 314 -12.74 -10.00 3.69
CA LEU A 314 -12.66 -9.03 2.59
C LEU A 314 -12.46 -7.58 3.04
N VAL A 315 -12.84 -7.26 4.28
CA VAL A 315 -12.64 -5.95 4.95
C VAL A 315 -12.37 -6.18 6.44
N SER A 316 -11.27 -5.61 6.94
CA SER A 316 -10.88 -5.59 8.35
C SER A 316 -11.21 -4.24 9.01
N PRO A 317 -11.57 -4.22 10.31
CA PRO A 317 -11.76 -3.00 11.11
C PRO A 317 -10.70 -1.90 10.94
N ASN A 318 -9.44 -2.28 10.74
CA ASN A 318 -8.31 -1.37 10.60
C ASN A 318 -8.09 -0.86 9.17
N ASP A 319 -8.82 -1.39 8.18
CA ASP A 319 -8.64 -0.95 6.81
C ASP A 319 -9.16 0.48 6.65
N ALA A 320 -8.36 1.35 6.04
CA ALA A 320 -8.74 2.74 5.79
C ALA A 320 -10.06 2.86 5.00
N ILE A 321 -10.48 1.80 4.30
CA ILE A 321 -11.73 1.73 3.54
C ILE A 321 -12.98 1.61 4.42
N VAL A 322 -12.90 1.09 5.64
CA VAL A 322 -14.06 0.91 6.54
C VAL A 322 -14.77 2.23 6.78
N SER A 323 -14.01 3.32 6.94
CA SER A 323 -14.56 4.67 7.08
C SER A 323 -15.44 5.10 5.90
N ARG A 324 -15.21 4.53 4.71
CA ARG A 324 -15.96 4.81 3.49
C ARG A 324 -17.13 3.86 3.27
N LEU A 325 -17.02 2.59 3.70
CA LEU A 325 -18.04 1.55 3.51
C LEU A 325 -19.17 1.57 4.55
N LYS A 326 -19.26 2.59 5.40
CA LYS A 326 -20.27 2.66 6.48
C LYS A 326 -21.70 2.40 5.98
N PRO A 327 -22.48 1.53 6.65
CA PRO A 327 -22.21 0.90 7.95
C PRO A 327 -21.51 -0.48 7.87
N PHE A 328 -21.06 -0.95 6.70
CA PHE A 328 -20.44 -2.27 6.57
C PHE A 328 -19.06 -2.32 7.21
N VAL A 329 -18.85 -3.33 8.05
CA VAL A 329 -17.58 -3.51 8.77
C VAL A 329 -16.88 -4.81 8.41
N SER A 330 -17.59 -5.85 7.97
CA SER A 330 -16.92 -7.10 7.59
C SER A 330 -17.72 -7.92 6.57
N LEU A 331 -17.07 -8.27 5.46
CA LEU A 331 -17.51 -9.29 4.52
C LEU A 331 -16.54 -10.48 4.65
N GLN A 332 -17.08 -11.69 4.81
CA GLN A 332 -16.24 -12.89 4.99
C GLN A 332 -16.77 -14.05 4.17
N GLN A 333 -15.84 -14.74 3.50
CA GLN A 333 -16.07 -16.07 2.95
C GLN A 333 -15.60 -17.10 3.99
N VAL A 334 -16.53 -17.97 4.38
CA VAL A 334 -16.30 -19.02 5.40
C VAL A 334 -16.34 -20.39 4.70
N PRO A 335 -15.37 -21.29 4.94
CA PRO A 335 -15.42 -22.65 4.43
C PRO A 335 -16.67 -23.40 4.89
N GLU A 336 -17.14 -24.36 4.08
CA GLU A 336 -18.34 -25.16 4.37
C GLU A 336 -18.23 -25.96 5.68
N ASP A 337 -17.01 -26.34 6.07
CA ASP A 337 -16.68 -27.19 7.22
C ASP A 337 -16.21 -26.41 8.47
N ALA A 338 -16.04 -25.09 8.37
CA ALA A 338 -15.53 -24.28 9.47
C ALA A 338 -16.62 -23.92 10.50
N GLN A 339 -16.42 -24.29 11.77
CA GLN A 339 -17.13 -23.67 12.89
C GLN A 339 -16.69 -22.20 12.97
N SER A 340 -17.60 -21.25 12.73
CA SER A 340 -17.30 -19.81 12.81
C SER A 340 -16.76 -19.46 14.20
N SER A 341 -15.46 -19.21 14.29
CA SER A 341 -14.76 -19.03 15.57
C SER A 341 -14.14 -17.64 15.75
N LEU A 342 -14.32 -16.73 14.79
CA LEU A 342 -13.85 -15.35 14.94
C LEU A 342 -14.94 -14.47 15.57
N PRO A 343 -14.67 -13.77 16.69
CA PRO A 343 -15.60 -12.80 17.25
C PRO A 343 -15.70 -11.60 16.30
N LEU A 344 -16.88 -11.36 15.75
CA LEU A 344 -17.14 -10.25 14.82
C LEU A 344 -18.13 -9.30 15.45
N SER A 345 -17.65 -8.27 16.13
CA SER A 345 -18.50 -7.14 16.48
C SER A 345 -18.31 -6.03 15.46
N GLY A 346 -19.34 -5.79 14.67
CA GLY A 346 -19.50 -4.65 13.78
C GLY A 346 -20.98 -4.23 13.74
N VAL A 347 -21.27 -3.05 13.21
CA VAL A 347 -22.66 -2.52 13.09
C VAL A 347 -23.54 -3.46 12.24
N ALA A 348 -22.94 -4.10 11.23
CA ALA A 348 -23.47 -5.30 10.59
C ALA A 348 -22.35 -6.15 9.97
N VAL A 349 -22.52 -7.48 10.01
CA VAL A 349 -21.59 -8.48 9.47
C VAL A 349 -22.32 -9.35 8.45
N LEU A 350 -21.72 -9.53 7.28
CA LEU A 350 -22.19 -10.47 6.25
C LEU A 350 -21.19 -11.64 6.15
N SER A 351 -21.69 -12.85 6.38
CA SER A 351 -20.94 -14.09 6.13
C SER A 351 -21.60 -14.85 5.00
N TYR A 352 -20.82 -15.17 3.97
CA TYR A 352 -21.25 -15.98 2.84
C TYR A 352 -20.61 -17.36 2.90
N ARG A 353 -21.44 -18.40 2.73
CA ARG A 353 -21.01 -19.79 2.54
C ARG A 353 -21.46 -20.24 1.15
N PRO A 354 -20.53 -20.52 0.23
CA PRO A 354 -20.87 -21.13 -1.05
C PRO A 354 -21.76 -22.35 -0.83
N SER A 355 -22.77 -22.55 -1.69
CA SER A 355 -23.73 -23.68 -1.68
C SER A 355 -24.72 -23.79 -0.49
N VAL A 356 -24.53 -23.02 0.59
CA VAL A 356 -25.35 -23.10 1.82
C VAL A 356 -26.28 -21.89 1.98
N GLY A 357 -25.82 -20.68 1.66
CA GLY A 357 -26.60 -19.45 1.77
C GLY A 357 -25.87 -18.30 2.47
N ILE A 358 -26.63 -17.35 3.01
CA ILE A 358 -26.13 -16.12 3.62
C ILE A 358 -26.52 -16.05 5.09
N GLN A 359 -25.58 -15.61 5.93
CA GLN A 359 -25.83 -15.22 7.31
C GLN A 359 -25.61 -13.72 7.47
N TRP A 360 -26.68 -12.99 7.80
CA TRP A 360 -26.62 -11.57 8.18
C TRP A 360 -26.69 -11.43 9.69
N THR A 361 -25.85 -10.58 10.28
CA THR A 361 -25.81 -10.36 11.73
C THR A 361 -25.77 -8.87 12.04
N VAL A 362 -26.72 -8.38 12.85
CA VAL A 362 -26.72 -7.01 13.41
C VAL A 362 -26.31 -7.08 14.88
N ALA A 363 -25.22 -6.41 15.26
CA ALA A 363 -24.79 -6.37 16.67
C ALA A 363 -25.50 -5.23 17.42
N GLY A 364 -26.50 -5.56 18.24
CA GLY A 364 -27.00 -4.67 19.27
C GLY A 364 -26.03 -4.60 20.45
N GLY A 365 -25.17 -3.57 20.52
CA GLY A 365 -24.41 -3.27 21.74
C GLY A 365 -23.11 -4.06 21.98
N GLY A 366 -22.57 -4.74 20.96
CA GLY A 366 -21.15 -5.10 20.93
C GLY A 366 -20.73 -6.34 21.74
N THR A 367 -21.15 -7.54 21.32
CA THR A 367 -20.31 -8.78 21.30
C THR A 367 -21.11 -9.95 20.69
N MET A 368 -20.47 -10.82 19.89
CA MET A 368 -21.09 -12.09 19.46
C MET A 368 -21.04 -13.11 20.60
N LEU A 369 -22.18 -13.71 20.94
CA LEU A 369 -22.27 -14.86 21.84
C LEU A 369 -22.63 -16.12 21.05
N GLN A 370 -21.93 -17.20 21.34
CA GLN A 370 -22.26 -18.55 20.88
C GLN A 370 -23.61 -18.96 21.50
N ARG A 371 -24.50 -19.56 20.72
CA ARG A 371 -25.80 -20.08 21.18
C ARG A 371 -25.60 -21.00 22.40
N SER A 372 -25.95 -20.53 23.60
CA SER A 372 -26.10 -21.36 24.79
C SER A 372 -27.53 -21.22 25.29
N SER A 373 -28.18 -22.33 25.61
CA SER A 373 -29.62 -22.44 25.83
C SER A 373 -30.16 -21.68 27.06
N ASN A 374 -29.33 -20.93 27.80
CA ASN A 374 -29.74 -20.30 29.06
C ASN A 374 -29.16 -18.89 29.34
N SER A 375 -28.60 -18.17 28.35
CA SER A 375 -28.10 -16.80 28.57
C SER A 375 -29.11 -15.72 28.15
N LYS A 376 -29.59 -14.92 29.11
CA LYS A 376 -30.29 -13.64 28.85
C LYS A 376 -29.25 -12.54 28.57
N ALA A 377 -28.89 -12.31 27.31
CA ALA A 377 -28.17 -11.10 26.87
C ALA A 377 -28.36 -10.85 25.35
N PHE A 378 -28.87 -9.65 25.04
CA PHE A 378 -28.96 -8.87 23.79
C PHE A 378 -29.16 -9.60 22.45
N GLU A 379 -30.34 -9.38 21.85
CA GLU A 379 -30.81 -10.00 20.61
C GLU A 379 -29.94 -9.67 19.39
N LEU A 380 -29.44 -10.74 18.79
CA LEU A 380 -28.75 -10.80 17.52
C LEU A 380 -29.79 -11.18 16.45
N TRP A 381 -30.06 -10.32 15.46
CA TRP A 381 -30.85 -10.74 14.31
C TRP A 381 -29.95 -11.55 13.38
N THR A 382 -30.00 -12.87 13.48
CA THR A 382 -29.44 -13.81 12.50
C THR A 382 -30.55 -14.43 11.69
N GLN A 383 -30.58 -14.13 10.40
CA GLN A 383 -31.48 -14.76 9.44
C GLN A 383 -30.63 -15.60 8.48
N GLU A 384 -30.87 -16.91 8.46
CA GLU A 384 -30.34 -17.84 7.47
C GLU A 384 -31.40 -18.03 6.38
N ILE A 385 -30.97 -17.94 5.12
CA ILE A 385 -31.87 -18.02 3.97
C ILE A 385 -31.33 -19.07 3.01
N GLY A 386 -32.19 -20.02 2.66
CA GLY A 386 -31.89 -21.06 1.68
C GLY A 386 -31.72 -20.46 0.29
N ASP A 387 -30.89 -21.10 -0.54
CA ASP A 387 -30.57 -20.63 -1.89
C ASP A 387 -31.82 -20.44 -2.78
N ASP A 388 -32.84 -21.27 -2.57
CA ASP A 388 -34.14 -21.27 -3.24
C ASP A 388 -35.04 -20.08 -2.86
N GLN A 389 -34.78 -19.45 -1.72
CA GLN A 389 -35.55 -18.33 -1.20
C GLN A 389 -35.01 -16.97 -1.65
N ILE A 390 -33.87 -16.93 -2.35
CA ILE A 390 -33.24 -15.70 -2.80
C ILE A 390 -33.86 -15.23 -4.14
N PRO A 391 -34.55 -14.08 -4.17
CA PRO A 391 -35.17 -13.57 -5.39
C PRO A 391 -34.14 -13.22 -6.46
N LYS A 392 -34.51 -13.37 -7.74
CA LYS A 392 -33.64 -13.07 -8.89
C LYS A 392 -34.26 -12.01 -9.81
N ALA A 393 -33.41 -11.17 -10.38
CA ALA A 393 -33.73 -10.19 -11.42
C ALA A 393 -32.66 -10.28 -12.52
N GLY A 394 -32.98 -10.98 -13.61
CA GLY A 394 -32.00 -11.27 -14.67
C GLY A 394 -30.84 -12.10 -14.13
N ASN A 395 -29.63 -11.56 -14.27
CA ASN A 395 -28.37 -12.13 -13.80
C ASN A 395 -28.01 -11.78 -12.34
N ALA A 396 -28.84 -11.01 -11.65
CA ALA A 396 -28.63 -10.61 -10.26
C ALA A 396 -29.55 -11.36 -9.31
N ARG A 397 -28.99 -11.86 -8.21
CA ARG A 397 -29.70 -12.40 -7.04
C ARG A 397 -29.70 -11.36 -5.94
N ILE A 398 -30.86 -11.12 -5.32
CA ILE A 398 -31.09 -9.97 -4.45
C ILE A 398 -30.97 -10.43 -2.99
N LEU A 399 -29.81 -10.19 -2.39
CA LEU A 399 -29.47 -10.68 -1.07
C LEU A 399 -30.01 -9.77 0.03
N LEU A 400 -29.85 -8.46 -0.14
CA LEU A 400 -30.35 -7.42 0.77
C LEU A 400 -30.97 -6.28 -0.04
N GLY A 401 -32.03 -5.67 0.51
CA GLY A 401 -32.59 -4.44 -0.02
C GLY A 401 -33.55 -4.64 -1.19
N THR A 402 -33.54 -3.71 -2.14
CA THR A 402 -34.44 -3.74 -3.31
C THR A 402 -33.65 -3.48 -4.59
N TYR A 403 -33.99 -4.20 -5.66
CA TYR A 403 -33.42 -4.00 -6.99
C TYR A 403 -34.48 -4.23 -8.06
N HIS A 404 -34.62 -3.29 -9.00
CA HIS A 404 -35.70 -3.26 -10.00
C HIS A 404 -37.11 -3.54 -9.43
N GLY A 405 -37.40 -3.01 -8.24
CA GLY A 405 -38.68 -3.21 -7.56
C GLY A 405 -38.87 -4.57 -6.88
N ILE A 406 -37.93 -5.51 -7.04
CA ILE A 406 -37.93 -6.80 -6.35
C ILE A 406 -37.20 -6.65 -5.02
N ARG A 407 -37.86 -7.01 -3.93
CA ARG A 407 -37.29 -6.98 -2.58
C ARG A 407 -36.55 -8.27 -2.29
N GLY A 408 -35.36 -8.15 -1.70
CA GLY A 408 -34.61 -9.27 -1.15
C GLY A 408 -35.31 -9.86 0.08
N ALA A 409 -34.87 -11.04 0.48
CA ALA A 409 -35.48 -11.77 1.58
C ALA A 409 -35.09 -11.25 2.98
N ILE A 410 -34.12 -10.33 3.05
CA ILE A 410 -33.69 -9.63 4.27
C ILE A 410 -33.88 -8.13 4.06
N GLU A 411 -34.60 -7.49 4.99
CA GLU A 411 -34.76 -6.04 5.02
C GLU A 411 -33.61 -5.41 5.83
N PRO A 412 -32.73 -4.61 5.19
CA PRO A 412 -31.58 -4.03 5.89
C PRO A 412 -31.98 -2.84 6.78
N PRO A 413 -31.24 -2.57 7.87
CA PRO A 413 -31.53 -1.47 8.80
C PRO A 413 -31.24 -0.07 8.24
N ALA A 414 -30.67 0.02 7.04
CA ALA A 414 -30.39 1.26 6.31
C ALA A 414 -30.66 1.04 4.82
N ALA A 415 -30.79 2.13 4.05
CA ALA A 415 -30.90 2.06 2.59
C ALA A 415 -29.63 1.45 1.99
N LEU A 416 -29.70 0.14 1.77
CA LEU A 416 -28.66 -0.76 1.29
C LEU A 416 -29.29 -1.66 0.24
N THR A 417 -28.55 -1.90 -0.84
CA THR A 417 -28.80 -3.00 -1.76
C THR A 417 -27.54 -3.85 -1.89
N LEU A 418 -27.66 -5.17 -1.77
CA LEU A 418 -26.58 -6.12 -2.02
C LEU A 418 -27.07 -7.20 -2.99
N LEU A 419 -26.31 -7.38 -4.06
CA LEU A 419 -26.58 -8.35 -5.11
C LEU A 419 -25.42 -9.34 -5.24
N GLU A 420 -25.75 -10.57 -5.59
CA GLU A 420 -24.82 -11.53 -6.18
C GLU A 420 -25.10 -11.59 -7.68
N VAL A 421 -24.09 -11.37 -8.51
CA VAL A 421 -24.23 -11.29 -9.97
C VAL A 421 -23.38 -12.37 -10.62
N GLU A 422 -23.95 -13.01 -11.64
CA GLU A 422 -23.27 -14.01 -12.47
C GLU A 422 -23.26 -13.53 -13.92
N LEU A 423 -22.09 -13.48 -14.56
CA LEU A 423 -21.95 -13.13 -15.97
C LEU A 423 -21.32 -14.27 -16.76
N ARG A 424 -21.82 -14.47 -17.97
CA ARG A 424 -21.15 -15.29 -18.98
C ARG A 424 -20.06 -14.47 -19.68
N ALA A 425 -19.13 -15.15 -20.34
CA ALA A 425 -18.07 -14.49 -21.09
C ALA A 425 -18.65 -13.52 -22.13
N GLY A 426 -18.18 -12.27 -22.09
CA GLY A 426 -18.61 -11.17 -22.96
C GLY A 426 -19.89 -10.45 -22.53
N GLU A 427 -20.51 -10.81 -21.40
CA GLU A 427 -21.66 -10.08 -20.86
C GLU A 427 -21.24 -8.83 -20.07
N THR A 428 -22.11 -7.83 -20.05
CA THR A 428 -21.97 -6.61 -19.25
C THR A 428 -23.08 -6.54 -18.21
N PHE A 429 -22.72 -6.18 -16.98
CA PHE A 429 -23.66 -5.79 -15.93
C PHE A 429 -23.61 -4.29 -15.70
N THR A 430 -24.75 -3.63 -15.84
CA THR A 430 -24.91 -2.20 -15.53
C THR A 430 -25.70 -2.05 -14.25
N TYR A 431 -25.12 -1.36 -13.27
CA TYR A 431 -25.72 -1.12 -11.98
C TYR A 431 -25.87 0.38 -11.70
N ASP A 432 -27.11 0.81 -11.46
CA ASP A 432 -27.40 2.18 -11.05
C ASP A 432 -27.41 2.28 -9.52
N ALA A 433 -26.41 2.95 -8.96
CA ALA A 433 -26.32 3.23 -7.52
C ALA A 433 -26.98 4.57 -7.14
N ALA A 434 -27.84 5.14 -7.99
CA ALA A 434 -28.54 6.39 -7.71
C ALA A 434 -29.27 6.36 -6.36
N GLY A 435 -29.11 7.44 -5.58
CA GLY A 435 -29.67 7.57 -4.23
C GLY A 435 -28.80 6.96 -3.13
N HIS A 436 -27.72 6.24 -3.48
CA HIS A 436 -26.72 5.76 -2.55
C HIS A 436 -25.42 6.57 -2.65
N GLN A 437 -24.65 6.62 -1.56
CA GLN A 437 -23.43 7.41 -1.43
C GLN A 437 -22.17 6.57 -1.57
N VAL A 438 -22.28 5.25 -1.66
CA VAL A 438 -21.12 4.35 -1.78
C VAL A 438 -21.57 3.15 -2.59
N CYS A 439 -20.78 2.77 -3.59
CA CYS A 439 -20.97 1.54 -4.35
C CYS A 439 -19.66 0.75 -4.36
N TRP A 440 -19.73 -0.57 -4.20
CA TRP A 440 -18.58 -1.45 -4.22
C TRP A 440 -18.93 -2.81 -4.85
N ALA A 441 -17.94 -3.50 -5.41
CA ALA A 441 -18.08 -4.87 -5.89
C ALA A 441 -16.93 -5.75 -5.42
N PHE A 442 -17.20 -7.03 -5.16
CA PHE A 442 -16.20 -8.03 -4.82
C PHE A 442 -16.28 -9.20 -5.78
N VAL A 443 -15.26 -9.38 -6.61
CA VAL A 443 -15.17 -10.50 -7.55
C VAL A 443 -14.59 -11.69 -6.82
N TYR A 444 -15.32 -12.81 -6.75
CA TYR A 444 -14.84 -14.01 -6.05
C TYR A 444 -14.66 -15.22 -6.97
N GLU A 445 -15.12 -15.12 -8.22
CA GLU A 445 -14.91 -16.13 -9.25
C GLU A 445 -14.73 -15.43 -10.60
N GLY A 446 -13.68 -15.78 -11.35
CA GLY A 446 -13.37 -15.17 -12.64
C GLY A 446 -12.85 -13.72 -12.52
N ALA A 447 -13.10 -12.92 -13.55
CA ALA A 447 -12.62 -11.54 -13.65
C ALA A 447 -13.70 -10.60 -14.21
N VAL A 448 -13.64 -9.33 -13.80
CA VAL A 448 -14.44 -8.25 -14.42
C VAL A 448 -13.56 -7.07 -14.80
N ASP A 449 -13.86 -6.47 -15.94
CA ASP A 449 -13.33 -5.17 -16.32
C ASP A 449 -14.27 -4.06 -15.84
N PHE A 450 -13.68 -2.99 -15.30
CA PHE A 450 -14.35 -1.77 -14.90
C PHE A 450 -13.52 -0.56 -15.35
N LYS A 451 -14.07 0.27 -16.24
CA LYS A 451 -13.33 1.37 -16.88
C LYS A 451 -12.01 0.84 -17.47
N ASP A 452 -10.87 1.38 -17.04
CA ASP A 452 -9.54 0.98 -17.50
C ASP A 452 -8.87 -0.07 -16.58
N SER A 453 -9.63 -0.75 -15.71
CA SER A 453 -9.12 -1.68 -14.69
C SER A 453 -9.68 -3.09 -14.86
N HIS A 454 -8.79 -4.08 -14.83
CA HIS A 454 -9.11 -5.50 -14.78
C HIS A 454 -9.04 -6.03 -13.34
N THR A 455 -10.03 -6.79 -12.87
CA THR A 455 -10.18 -7.15 -11.45
C THR A 455 -10.48 -8.63 -11.22
N THR A 456 -9.73 -9.27 -10.33
CA THR A 456 -9.88 -10.66 -9.86
C THR A 456 -9.71 -10.73 -8.35
N GLU A 457 -10.56 -11.47 -7.62
CA GLU A 457 -10.43 -11.70 -6.16
C GLU A 457 -10.28 -10.42 -5.28
N GLU A 458 -10.86 -9.30 -5.71
CA GLU A 458 -10.65 -7.99 -5.08
C GLU A 458 -11.96 -7.22 -4.84
N LEU A 459 -11.97 -6.43 -3.76
CA LEU A 459 -13.04 -5.48 -3.47
C LEU A 459 -12.75 -4.14 -4.17
N LEU A 460 -13.56 -3.78 -5.15
CA LEU A 460 -13.59 -2.49 -5.83
C LEU A 460 -14.54 -1.53 -5.12
N VAL A 461 -14.14 -0.27 -4.90
CA VAL A 461 -15.04 0.78 -4.41
C VAL A 461 -15.11 1.91 -5.43
N PHE A 462 -16.32 2.20 -5.91
CA PHE A 462 -16.58 2.97 -7.13
C PHE A 462 -16.83 4.47 -6.92
N SER A 463 -16.87 4.97 -5.68
CA SER A 463 -17.00 6.39 -5.24
C SER A 463 -18.38 6.89 -4.82
N ASP A 464 -18.48 8.19 -4.52
CA ASP A 464 -19.34 8.83 -3.50
C ASP A 464 -20.61 9.53 -4.04
N ASP A 465 -20.93 9.42 -5.34
CA ASP A 465 -21.90 10.27 -6.02
C ASP A 465 -22.97 9.54 -6.87
N GLY A 466 -23.21 8.24 -6.61
CA GLY A 466 -24.29 7.51 -7.28
C GLY A 466 -24.01 7.26 -8.77
N GLN A 467 -22.85 6.70 -9.08
CA GLN A 467 -22.48 6.39 -10.47
C GLN A 467 -23.21 5.15 -10.99
N VAL A 468 -23.50 5.19 -12.29
CA VAL A 468 -23.74 3.99 -13.07
C VAL A 468 -22.42 3.22 -13.20
N VAL A 469 -22.40 1.99 -12.69
CA VAL A 469 -21.24 1.09 -12.71
C VAL A 469 -21.44 0.07 -13.83
N ASN A 470 -20.47 -0.04 -14.74
CA ASN A 470 -20.48 -1.03 -15.82
C ASN A 470 -19.36 -2.04 -15.59
N LEU A 471 -19.71 -3.31 -15.45
CA LEU A 471 -18.80 -4.43 -15.22
C LEU A 471 -18.88 -5.41 -16.39
N GLU A 472 -17.75 -5.74 -17.00
CA GLU A 472 -17.69 -6.55 -18.22
C GLU A 472 -16.91 -7.84 -18.00
N ALA A 473 -17.46 -8.97 -18.44
CA ALA A 473 -16.86 -10.31 -18.30
C ALA A 473 -16.00 -10.68 -19.53
N ASN A 474 -15.04 -9.84 -19.92
CA ASN A 474 -14.29 -9.99 -21.17
C ASN A 474 -13.34 -11.21 -21.22
N TYR A 475 -13.08 -11.86 -20.07
CA TYR A 475 -12.05 -12.91 -19.93
C TYR A 475 -12.61 -14.29 -19.55
N GLY A 476 -13.93 -14.46 -19.58
CA GLY A 476 -14.58 -15.71 -19.18
C GLY A 476 -15.80 -15.46 -18.31
N PRO A 477 -16.51 -16.53 -17.90
CA PRO A 477 -17.58 -16.39 -16.92
C PRO A 477 -17.04 -15.89 -15.57
N CYS A 478 -17.84 -15.11 -14.84
CA CYS A 478 -17.46 -14.59 -13.54
C CYS A 478 -18.65 -14.43 -12.60
N ARG A 479 -18.35 -14.41 -11.29
CA ARG A 479 -19.32 -14.12 -10.23
C ARG A 479 -18.76 -13.13 -9.24
N PHE A 480 -19.60 -12.19 -8.83
CA PHE A 480 -19.20 -11.12 -7.94
C PHE A 480 -20.38 -10.64 -7.09
N PHE A 481 -20.07 -10.08 -5.92
CA PHE A 481 -21.02 -9.27 -5.18
C PHE A 481 -20.95 -7.83 -5.65
N ILE A 482 -22.07 -7.12 -5.67
CA ILE A 482 -22.11 -5.67 -5.80
C ILE A 482 -23.08 -5.11 -4.77
N ALA A 483 -22.66 -4.08 -4.05
CA ALA A 483 -23.50 -3.43 -3.06
C ALA A 483 -23.40 -1.92 -3.14
N SER A 484 -24.49 -1.27 -2.75
CA SER A 484 -24.49 0.17 -2.57
C SER A 484 -25.32 0.60 -1.36
N VAL A 485 -24.92 1.72 -0.74
CA VAL A 485 -25.47 2.15 0.55
C VAL A 485 -25.45 3.66 0.74
N VAL A 486 -26.39 4.16 1.54
CA VAL A 486 -26.32 5.50 2.14
C VAL A 486 -25.34 5.47 3.32
N ARG A 487 -24.30 6.31 3.27
CA ARG A 487 -23.22 6.31 4.26
C ARG A 487 -23.77 6.71 5.63
N SER A 488 -23.51 5.90 6.65
CA SER A 488 -23.86 6.26 8.03
C SER A 488 -23.01 7.45 8.52
N THR A 489 -23.65 8.41 9.19
CA THR A 489 -23.01 9.59 9.80
C THR A 489 -22.41 9.30 11.17
N LEU A 490 -22.63 8.11 11.73
CA LEU A 490 -22.12 7.75 13.05
C LEU A 490 -20.58 7.66 13.05
N PRO A 491 -19.92 8.10 14.14
CA PRO A 491 -18.47 7.90 14.31
C PRO A 491 -18.13 6.42 14.39
N LEU A 492 -16.89 6.06 14.09
CA LEU A 492 -16.38 4.69 14.22
C LEU A 492 -15.25 4.66 15.25
N TYR A 493 -15.29 3.68 16.13
CA TYR A 493 -14.28 3.37 17.13
C TYR A 493 -13.88 1.91 16.92
N ALA A 494 -12.63 1.66 16.56
CA ALA A 494 -12.17 0.33 16.19
C ALA A 494 -10.96 -0.11 17.03
N ASP A 495 -10.79 -1.43 17.16
CA ASP A 495 -9.53 -2.07 17.48
C ASP A 495 -9.21 -3.14 16.43
N GLY A 496 -8.10 -3.88 16.60
CA GLY A 496 -7.70 -4.92 15.65
C GLY A 496 -8.75 -6.00 15.37
N ASN A 497 -9.78 -6.12 16.21
CA ASN A 497 -10.77 -7.21 16.14
C ASN A 497 -12.23 -6.72 16.03
N SER A 498 -12.54 -5.44 16.26
CA SER A 498 -13.90 -4.94 16.38
C SER A 498 -14.10 -3.50 15.93
N VAL A 499 -15.33 -3.13 15.52
CA VAL A 499 -15.74 -1.74 15.24
C VAL A 499 -17.06 -1.42 15.93
N HIS A 500 -17.13 -0.23 16.52
CA HIS A 500 -18.24 0.28 17.31
C HIS A 500 -18.58 1.72 16.94
N THR A 501 -19.78 2.18 17.29
CA THR A 501 -20.23 3.55 17.02
C THR A 501 -20.02 4.52 18.19
N THR A 502 -19.54 4.03 19.34
CA THR A 502 -19.16 4.85 20.49
C THR A 502 -17.92 4.27 21.18
N ALA A 503 -17.11 5.12 21.82
CA ALA A 503 -15.96 4.68 22.61
C ALA A 503 -16.38 3.74 23.76
N ALA A 504 -17.51 4.02 24.40
CA ALA A 504 -18.04 3.20 25.49
C ALA A 504 -18.38 1.77 25.05
N ALA A 505 -18.96 1.62 23.85
CA ALA A 505 -19.26 0.30 23.27
C ALA A 505 -17.98 -0.48 22.93
N LEU A 506 -16.94 0.19 22.42
CA LEU A 506 -15.63 -0.42 22.20
C LEU A 506 -15.03 -0.93 23.52
N THR A 507 -15.01 -0.09 24.57
CA THR A 507 -14.49 -0.48 25.89
C THR A 507 -15.26 -1.65 26.49
N ALA A 508 -16.59 -1.66 26.37
CA ALA A 508 -17.43 -2.76 26.85
C ALA A 508 -17.16 -4.07 26.10
N GLY A 509 -17.03 -4.00 24.76
CA GLY A 509 -16.67 -5.15 23.93
C GLY A 509 -15.30 -5.72 24.29
N GLN A 510 -14.29 -4.86 24.50
CA GLN A 510 -12.95 -5.26 24.92
C GLN A 510 -12.94 -5.95 26.28
N ALA A 511 -13.65 -5.39 27.25
CA ALA A 511 -13.77 -5.98 28.58
C ALA A 511 -14.39 -7.39 28.52
N LYS A 512 -15.41 -7.57 27.67
CA LYS A 512 -16.07 -8.88 27.52
C LYS A 512 -15.18 -9.93 26.85
N VAL A 513 -14.40 -9.54 25.84
CA VAL A 513 -13.43 -10.43 25.21
C VAL A 513 -12.36 -10.87 26.22
N GLN A 514 -11.86 -9.97 27.06
CA GLN A 514 -10.89 -10.29 28.12
C GLN A 514 -11.48 -11.21 29.20
N GLU A 515 -12.72 -10.99 29.62
CA GLU A 515 -13.44 -11.87 30.55
C GLU A 515 -13.55 -13.30 29.98
N LEU A 516 -13.92 -13.41 28.70
CA LEU A 516 -14.05 -14.70 28.02
C LEU A 516 -12.70 -15.40 27.84
N ALA A 517 -11.63 -14.66 27.52
CA ALA A 517 -10.29 -15.21 27.44
C ALA A 517 -9.85 -15.82 28.79
N ARG A 518 -10.12 -15.12 29.91
CA ARG A 518 -9.85 -15.64 31.26
C ARG A 518 -10.70 -16.88 31.59
N SER A 519 -11.95 -16.92 31.15
CA SER A 519 -12.85 -18.06 31.40
C SER A 519 -12.48 -19.33 30.61
N ARG A 520 -11.71 -19.18 29.51
CA ARG A 520 -11.34 -20.27 28.60
C ARG A 520 -9.99 -20.92 28.89
N GLY A 521 -9.27 -20.48 29.92
CA GLY A 521 -8.06 -21.15 30.41
C GLY A 521 -7.02 -21.44 29.32
N LYS A 522 -6.41 -20.39 28.77
CA LYS A 522 -5.08 -20.46 28.16
C LYS A 522 -4.22 -19.37 28.76
#